data_AF-A0AAN7MWU4-F1
#
_entry.id   AF-A0AAN7MWU4-F1
#
_cell.length_a   1.000
_cell.length_b   1.000
_cell.length_c   1.000
_cell.angle_alpha   90.00
_cell.angle_beta   90.00
_cell.angle_gamma   90.00
#
_symmetry.space_group_name_H-M   'P 1'
#
loop_
_entity.id
_entity.type
_entity.pdbx_description
1 polymer ?
#
loop_
_entity_poly.entity_id
_entity_poly.type
_entity_poly.pdbx_seq_one_letter_code
_entity_poly.pdbx_strand_id
1 'polypeptide(L)'
;MGGSESSHGGRKVSFGLDEREQVRVLQGIRLSEDVVNRMKESPQSKRDNQRSPRLSNGTAPSSPAAEGKPKSPTGIQPPMASDSGQKSSAAEQELYRRYEREQALVQEELLRLAKREREAATEALNTALQWERNNANEERQRVAQLVSNKKLQYVSIQDGLKSLLEGIH
;
A
#
# COMPACT_ATOMS: atom_id res chain seq x y z
N MET A 1 -10.87 -41.60 1.13
CA MET A 1 -11.36 -40.25 0.76
C MET A 1 -10.29 -39.65 -0.14
N GLY A 2 -10.46 -39.64 -1.46
CA GLY A 2 -11.24 -38.65 -2.24
C GLY A 2 -10.23 -37.92 -3.14
N GLY A 3 -9.98 -38.46 -4.33
CA GLY A 3 -8.87 -38.10 -5.22
C GLY A 3 -9.01 -36.74 -5.90
N SER A 4 -7.88 -36.06 -6.08
CA SER A 4 -7.74 -34.82 -6.85
C SER A 4 -7.01 -35.09 -8.16
N GLU A 5 -7.70 -35.82 -9.04
CA GLU A 5 -7.32 -35.98 -10.45
C GLU A 5 -8.18 -35.01 -11.29
N SER A 6 -7.73 -33.76 -11.45
CA SER A 6 -8.23 -32.89 -12.52
C SER A 6 -7.07 -32.09 -13.09
N SER A 7 -6.11 -32.81 -13.65
CA SER A 7 -5.05 -32.27 -14.49
C SER A 7 -5.56 -32.16 -15.92
N HIS A 8 -5.23 -31.04 -16.60
CA HIS A 8 -5.48 -30.74 -18.02
C HIS A 8 -6.87 -30.20 -18.40
N GLY A 9 -7.20 -28.98 -17.95
CA GLY A 9 -8.34 -28.19 -18.46
C GLY A 9 -9.21 -27.49 -17.42
N GLY A 10 -8.81 -27.52 -16.14
CA GLY A 10 -9.59 -26.96 -15.04
C GLY A 10 -9.55 -25.42 -14.96
N ARG A 11 -10.71 -24.81 -14.73
CA ARG A 11 -10.83 -23.39 -14.36
C ARG A 11 -9.97 -23.13 -13.12
N LYS A 12 -9.02 -22.18 -13.20
CA LYS A 12 -8.20 -21.77 -12.05
C LYS A 12 -9.04 -20.93 -11.10
N VAL A 13 -8.99 -21.25 -9.82
CA VAL A 13 -9.61 -20.48 -8.72
C VAL A 13 -8.53 -20.06 -7.74
N SER A 14 -8.67 -18.87 -7.17
CA SER A 14 -7.76 -18.33 -6.15
C SER A 14 -8.48 -18.35 -4.80
N PHE A 15 -7.74 -18.63 -3.72
CA PHE A 15 -8.26 -18.64 -2.35
C PHE A 15 -7.61 -17.51 -1.55
N GLY A 16 -8.35 -16.93 -0.60
CA GLY A 16 -7.86 -15.91 0.33
C GLY A 16 -8.62 -15.96 1.66
N LEU A 17 -8.13 -15.25 2.67
CA LEU A 17 -8.78 -15.15 3.99
C LEU A 17 -9.72 -13.95 4.05
N ASP A 18 -10.78 -14.03 4.87
CA ASP A 18 -11.67 -12.93 5.21
C ASP A 18 -11.36 -12.26 6.56
N GLU A 19 -12.18 -11.29 6.95
CA GLU A 19 -12.04 -10.52 8.21
C GLU A 19 -12.13 -11.39 9.47
N ARG A 20 -12.64 -12.62 9.33
CA ARG A 20 -12.78 -13.61 10.39
C ARG A 20 -11.76 -14.74 10.25
N GLU A 21 -10.73 -14.53 9.43
CA GLU A 21 -9.68 -15.50 9.10
C GLU A 21 -10.22 -16.80 8.44
N GLN A 22 -11.37 -16.74 7.77
CA GLN A 22 -11.96 -17.88 7.07
C GLN A 22 -11.53 -17.93 5.60
N VAL A 23 -11.30 -19.14 5.08
CA VAL A 23 -10.94 -19.35 3.67
C VAL A 23 -12.15 -19.10 2.77
N ARG A 24 -11.98 -18.17 1.82
CA ARG A 24 -12.95 -17.83 0.77
C ARG A 24 -12.32 -17.92 -0.61
N VAL A 25 -13.16 -18.12 -1.62
CA VAL A 25 -12.76 -18.05 -3.03
C VAL A 25 -12.71 -16.59 -3.46
N LEU A 26 -11.60 -16.18 -4.09
CA LEU A 26 -11.41 -14.85 -4.64
C LEU A 26 -11.90 -14.80 -6.09
N GLN A 27 -12.80 -13.84 -6.37
CA GLN A 27 -13.27 -13.59 -7.72
C GLN A 27 -12.22 -12.77 -8.49
N GLY A 28 -11.67 -13.36 -9.56
CA GLY A 28 -10.76 -12.68 -10.47
C GLY A 28 -11.44 -12.23 -11.76
N ILE A 29 -10.80 -11.30 -12.47
CA ILE A 29 -11.19 -10.88 -13.83
C ILE A 29 -10.29 -11.60 -14.83
N ARG A 30 -10.87 -12.21 -15.86
CA ARG A 30 -10.10 -12.81 -16.96
C ARG A 30 -9.66 -11.70 -17.90
N LEU A 31 -8.35 -11.54 -18.06
CA LEU A 31 -7.78 -10.67 -19.07
C LEU A 31 -7.90 -11.33 -20.45
N SER A 32 -8.07 -10.53 -21.50
CA SER A 32 -7.98 -11.01 -22.88
C SER A 32 -6.52 -11.33 -23.22
N GLU A 33 -6.35 -12.22 -24.20
CA GLU A 33 -5.03 -12.66 -24.65
C GLU A 33 -4.15 -11.48 -25.08
N ASP A 34 -4.73 -10.49 -25.77
CA ASP A 34 -4.02 -9.26 -26.19
C ASP A 34 -3.48 -8.45 -25.01
N VAL A 35 -4.23 -8.34 -23.92
CA VAL A 35 -3.79 -7.62 -22.71
C VAL A 35 -2.67 -8.39 -22.03
N VAL A 36 -2.78 -9.72 -21.97
CA VAL A 36 -1.74 -10.60 -21.41
C VAL A 36 -0.45 -10.51 -22.23
N ASN A 37 -0.54 -10.55 -23.56
CA ASN A 37 0.62 -10.44 -24.45
C ASN A 37 1.29 -9.08 -24.34
N ARG A 38 0.51 -8.00 -24.31
CA ARG A 38 1.06 -6.64 -24.10
C ARG A 38 1.71 -6.48 -22.71
N MET A 39 1.21 -7.15 -21.68
CA MET A 39 1.85 -7.14 -20.35
C MET A 39 3.11 -7.99 -20.29
N LYS A 40 3.18 -9.07 -21.08
CA LYS A 40 4.41 -9.88 -21.26
C LYS A 40 5.47 -9.14 -22.07
N GLU A 41 5.04 -8.37 -23.06
CA GLU A 41 5.88 -7.49 -23.86
C GLU A 41 6.12 -6.18 -23.11
N SER A 42 7.01 -6.20 -22.12
CA SER A 42 7.54 -4.97 -21.49
C SER A 42 7.93 -3.94 -22.57
N PRO A 43 7.73 -2.62 -22.36
CA PRO A 43 7.86 -1.57 -23.38
C PRO A 43 9.30 -1.28 -23.86
N GLN A 44 10.23 -2.23 -23.72
CA GLN A 44 11.60 -2.12 -24.22
C GLN A 44 11.79 -2.58 -25.67
N SER A 45 10.74 -3.03 -26.38
CA SER A 45 10.85 -3.45 -27.78
C SER A 45 10.57 -2.34 -28.81
N LYS A 46 10.52 -1.06 -28.42
CA LYS A 46 10.75 0.03 -29.38
C LYS A 46 12.25 0.20 -29.62
N ARG A 47 12.88 -0.82 -30.22
CA ARG A 47 14.08 -0.59 -31.01
C ARG A 47 13.71 0.30 -32.19
N ASP A 48 14.54 1.32 -32.39
CA ASP A 48 15.02 1.77 -33.70
C ASP A 48 14.05 1.54 -34.85
N ASN A 49 13.10 2.46 -35.05
CA ASN A 49 12.48 2.70 -36.35
C ASN A 49 11.92 4.12 -36.41
N GLN A 50 12.81 5.10 -36.24
CA GLN A 50 12.64 6.43 -36.83
C GLN A 50 13.85 6.65 -37.75
N ARG A 51 13.81 5.91 -38.86
CA ARG A 51 14.64 6.09 -40.05
C ARG A 51 14.45 7.54 -40.50
N SER A 52 15.46 8.38 -40.30
CA SER A 52 15.52 9.71 -40.91
C SER A 52 15.30 9.58 -42.42
N PRO A 53 14.37 10.32 -43.04
CA PRO A 53 14.36 10.46 -44.49
C PRO A 53 15.53 11.38 -44.84
N ARG A 54 16.68 10.77 -45.16
CA ARG A 54 17.64 11.39 -46.06
C ARG A 54 16.92 11.59 -47.40
N LEU A 55 16.49 12.81 -47.67
CA LEU A 55 16.16 13.25 -49.02
C LEU A 55 17.43 13.78 -49.67
N SER A 56 18.07 12.89 -50.42
CA SER A 56 19.07 13.18 -51.45
C SER A 56 18.40 13.03 -52.81
N ASN A 57 18.52 14.04 -53.67
CA ASN A 57 18.52 14.06 -55.14
C ASN A 57 17.99 15.44 -55.58
N GLY A 58 18.57 16.20 -56.51
CA GLY A 58 19.74 16.14 -57.38
C GLY A 58 20.07 17.60 -57.75
N THR A 59 21.28 18.01 -58.10
CA THR A 59 21.86 17.89 -59.45
C THR A 59 23.19 18.64 -59.38
N ALA A 60 24.29 18.01 -59.80
CA ALA A 60 25.55 18.70 -60.14
C ALA A 60 25.57 18.97 -61.67
N PRO A 61 26.56 19.66 -62.28
CA PRO A 61 27.71 20.42 -61.74
C PRO A 61 27.91 21.81 -62.43
N SER A 62 28.78 22.68 -61.89
CA SER A 62 29.84 23.41 -62.64
C SER A 62 30.38 24.62 -61.85
N SER A 63 31.68 24.65 -61.60
CA SER A 63 32.45 25.88 -61.39
C SER A 63 32.83 26.46 -62.77
N PRO A 64 33.09 27.79 -62.92
CA PRO A 64 34.45 28.27 -62.69
C PRO A 64 34.54 29.68 -62.06
N ALA A 65 35.78 30.01 -61.70
CA ALA A 65 36.24 31.19 -60.97
C ALA A 65 35.96 32.55 -61.64
N ALA A 66 35.82 33.59 -60.80
CA ALA A 66 36.24 34.96 -61.11
C ALA A 66 36.43 35.76 -59.81
N GLU A 67 37.57 36.47 -59.74
CA GLU A 67 38.00 37.35 -58.66
C GLU A 67 37.03 38.50 -58.37
N GLY A 68 36.99 38.94 -57.11
CA GLY A 68 36.34 40.19 -56.73
C GLY A 68 36.35 40.45 -55.21
N LYS A 69 37.36 41.17 -54.74
CA LYS A 69 37.37 41.94 -53.47
C LYS A 69 37.60 43.41 -53.88
N PRO A 70 37.25 44.49 -53.13
CA PRO A 70 36.75 44.64 -51.75
C PRO A 70 35.48 45.53 -51.58
N LYS A 71 34.85 45.50 -50.40
CA LYS A 71 34.60 46.65 -49.47
C LYS A 71 33.49 46.31 -48.46
N SER A 72 33.82 46.42 -47.17
CA SER A 72 32.89 46.52 -46.02
C SER A 72 32.21 47.90 -46.04
N PRO A 73 31.02 48.15 -45.43
CA PRO A 73 30.85 48.07 -43.96
C PRO A 73 29.45 47.61 -43.50
N THR A 74 29.35 47.13 -42.24
CA THR A 74 28.32 47.48 -41.24
C THR A 74 28.06 46.31 -40.29
N GLY A 75 28.42 46.53 -39.02
CA GLY A 75 27.65 46.12 -37.84
C GLY A 75 27.35 44.64 -37.68
N ILE A 76 28.21 43.95 -36.95
CA ILE A 76 27.79 42.80 -36.15
C ILE A 76 26.87 43.35 -35.04
N GLN A 77 25.58 43.04 -35.10
CA GLN A 77 24.79 42.89 -33.88
C GLN A 77 24.29 41.44 -33.83
N PRO A 78 24.75 40.63 -32.86
CA PRO A 78 24.07 39.40 -32.53
C PRO A 78 22.67 39.75 -31.98
N PRO A 79 21.62 38.96 -32.27
CA PRO A 79 20.37 39.12 -31.56
C PRO A 79 20.65 38.98 -30.07
N MET A 80 20.23 39.97 -29.27
CA MET A 80 20.41 39.95 -27.83
C MET A 80 19.81 38.66 -27.24
N ALA A 81 20.68 37.72 -26.90
CA ALA A 81 20.33 36.56 -26.07
C ALA A 81 20.32 37.03 -24.62
N SER A 82 19.26 37.70 -24.20
CA SER A 82 19.17 38.24 -22.83
C SER A 82 17.74 38.20 -22.32
N ASP A 83 17.17 36.98 -22.22
CA ASP A 83 15.99 36.75 -21.38
C ASP A 83 15.74 35.26 -21.05
N SER A 84 16.28 34.30 -21.83
CA SER A 84 15.96 32.88 -21.61
C SER A 84 16.65 32.28 -20.36
N GLY A 85 17.86 32.73 -20.00
CA GLY A 85 18.62 32.21 -18.86
C GLY A 85 18.14 32.68 -17.48
N GLN A 86 17.54 33.87 -17.39
CA GLN A 86 16.93 34.33 -16.13
C GLN A 86 15.60 33.63 -15.85
N LYS A 87 14.83 33.30 -16.90
CA LYS A 87 13.56 32.59 -16.79
C LYS A 87 13.73 31.14 -16.34
N SER A 88 14.78 30.45 -16.79
CA SER A 88 15.08 29.09 -16.33
C SER A 88 15.47 29.05 -14.85
N SER A 89 16.25 30.02 -14.37
CA SER A 89 16.63 30.13 -12.95
C SER A 89 15.43 30.43 -12.05
N ALA A 90 14.52 31.33 -12.48
CA ALA A 90 13.29 31.61 -11.75
C ALA A 90 12.34 30.40 -11.66
N ALA A 91 12.26 29.60 -12.73
CA ALA A 91 11.47 28.36 -12.75
C ALA A 91 12.05 27.30 -11.80
N GLU A 92 13.37 27.13 -11.78
CA GLU A 92 14.05 26.20 -10.87
C GLU A 92 13.83 26.58 -9.39
N GLN A 93 13.95 27.87 -9.06
CA GLN A 93 13.74 28.36 -7.70
C GLN A 93 12.29 28.16 -7.22
N GLU A 94 11.31 28.24 -8.12
CA GLU A 94 9.91 27.93 -7.79
C GLU A 94 9.69 26.43 -7.55
N LEU A 95 10.38 25.55 -8.28
CA LEU A 95 10.33 24.11 -8.02
C LEU A 95 10.90 23.78 -6.62
N TYR A 96 12.03 24.38 -6.24
CA TYR A 96 12.58 24.24 -4.90
C TYR A 96 11.60 24.69 -3.81
N ARG A 97 10.95 25.86 -3.99
CA ARG A 97 9.93 26.32 -3.03
C ARG A 97 8.74 25.38 -2.91
N ARG A 98 8.29 24.79 -4.02
CA ARG A 98 7.20 23.81 -4.00
C ARG A 98 7.62 22.53 -3.28
N TYR A 99 8.81 22.03 -3.58
CA TYR A 99 9.38 20.87 -2.93
C TYR A 99 9.46 21.05 -1.40
N GLU A 100 9.95 22.20 -0.92
CA GLU A 100 10.02 22.47 0.53
C GLU A 100 8.63 22.50 1.18
N ARG A 101 7.63 23.09 0.51
CA ARG A 101 6.24 23.08 1.00
C ARG A 101 5.67 21.66 1.05
N GLU A 102 5.92 20.86 0.01
CA GLU A 102 5.49 19.46 -0.02
C GLU A 102 6.16 18.63 1.08
N GLN A 103 7.46 18.84 1.32
CA GLN A 103 8.16 18.22 2.44
C GLN A 103 7.52 18.57 3.78
N ALA A 104 7.15 19.83 4.00
CA ALA A 104 6.47 20.25 5.23
C ALA A 104 5.11 19.55 5.40
N LEU A 105 4.31 19.45 4.34
CA LEU A 105 3.02 18.76 4.36
C LEU A 105 3.17 17.26 4.64
N VAL A 106 4.17 16.61 4.05
CA VAL A 106 4.46 15.19 4.30
C VAL A 106 4.83 14.97 5.77
N GLN A 107 5.67 15.83 6.34
CA GLN A 107 6.06 15.73 7.75
C GLN A 107 4.86 15.97 8.69
N GLU A 108 4.00 16.93 8.37
CA GLU A 108 2.76 17.20 9.11
C GLU A 108 1.82 15.99 9.08
N GLU A 109 1.60 15.39 7.91
CA GLU A 109 0.73 14.21 7.75
C GLU A 109 1.29 12.98 8.47
N LEU A 110 2.61 12.76 8.42
CA LEU A 110 3.25 11.68 9.19
C LEU A 110 3.05 11.87 10.70
N LEU A 111 3.24 13.10 11.21
CA LEU A 111 3.03 13.40 12.62
C LEU A 111 1.56 13.18 13.01
N ARG A 112 0.64 13.64 12.17
CA ARG A 112 -0.81 13.48 12.37
C ARG A 112 -1.21 12.01 12.39
N LEU A 113 -0.64 11.20 11.49
CA LEU A 113 -0.88 9.76 11.43
C LEU A 113 -0.31 9.05 12.67
N ALA A 114 0.93 9.33 13.04
CA ALA A 114 1.56 8.75 14.24
C ALA A 114 0.76 9.07 15.52
N LYS A 115 0.23 10.29 15.64
CA LYS A 115 -0.66 10.67 16.75
C LYS A 115 -1.92 9.81 16.78
N ARG A 116 -2.60 9.68 15.63
CA ARG A 116 -3.82 8.87 15.51
C ARG A 116 -3.56 7.40 15.80
N GLU A 117 -2.46 6.84 15.31
CA GLU A 117 -2.09 5.45 15.57
C GLU A 117 -1.83 5.20 17.06
N ARG A 118 -1.13 6.12 17.74
CA ARG A 118 -0.92 6.02 19.19
C ARG A 118 -2.24 6.08 19.96
N GLU A 119 -3.14 6.99 19.59
CA GLU A 119 -4.46 7.14 20.21
C GLU A 119 -5.29 5.86 20.01
N ALA A 120 -5.38 5.37 18.78
CA ALA A 120 -6.10 4.13 18.46
C ALA A 120 -5.51 2.90 19.20
N ALA A 121 -4.18 2.78 19.27
CA ALA A 121 -3.52 1.72 20.03
C ALA A 121 -3.83 1.81 21.54
N THR A 122 -3.88 3.02 22.08
CA THR A 122 -4.21 3.24 23.50
C THR A 122 -5.67 2.90 23.79
N GLU A 123 -6.61 3.28 22.91
CA GLU A 123 -8.03 2.93 23.02
C GLU A 123 -8.26 1.42 22.92
N ALA A 124 -7.58 0.75 21.97
CA ALA A 124 -7.64 -0.70 21.82
C ALA A 124 -7.14 -1.42 23.08
N LEU A 125 -6.02 -0.96 23.65
CA LEU A 125 -5.48 -1.49 24.91
C LEU A 125 -6.46 -1.29 26.07
N ASN A 126 -7.03 -0.09 26.23
CA ASN A 126 -7.99 0.20 27.29
C ASN A 126 -9.23 -0.68 27.16
N THR A 127 -9.74 -0.83 25.95
CA THR A 127 -10.87 -1.73 25.64
C THR A 127 -10.52 -3.16 26.05
N ALA A 128 -9.38 -3.70 25.61
CA ALA A 128 -8.95 -5.05 25.96
C ALA A 128 -8.82 -5.26 27.48
N LEU A 129 -8.23 -4.30 28.20
CA LEU A 129 -8.11 -4.35 29.65
C LEU A 129 -9.47 -4.32 30.36
N GLN A 130 -10.42 -3.54 29.85
CA GLN A 130 -11.78 -3.48 30.40
C GLN A 130 -12.49 -4.83 30.21
N TRP A 131 -12.38 -5.41 29.03
CA TRP A 131 -12.92 -6.74 28.74
C TRP A 131 -12.30 -7.81 29.65
N GLU A 132 -10.98 -7.82 29.79
CA GLU A 132 -10.28 -8.74 30.69
C GLU A 132 -10.74 -8.61 32.14
N ARG A 133 -10.84 -7.37 32.64
CA ARG A 133 -11.29 -7.10 34.01
C ARG A 133 -12.71 -7.58 34.24
N ASN A 134 -13.61 -7.36 33.28
CA ASN A 134 -14.99 -7.83 33.35
C ASN A 134 -15.05 -9.36 33.38
N ASN A 135 -14.33 -10.01 32.48
CA ASN A 135 -14.26 -11.48 32.42
C ASN A 135 -13.68 -12.08 33.72
N ALA A 136 -12.60 -11.49 34.26
CA ALA A 136 -12.02 -11.91 35.53
C ALA A 136 -12.99 -11.73 36.72
N ASN A 137 -13.78 -10.65 36.72
CA ASN A 137 -14.78 -10.42 37.76
C ASN A 137 -15.94 -11.42 37.66
N GLU A 138 -16.43 -11.72 36.46
CA GLU A 138 -17.44 -12.75 36.25
C GLU A 138 -16.94 -14.11 36.74
N GLU A 139 -15.71 -14.48 36.41
CA GLU A 139 -15.14 -15.75 36.84
C GLU A 139 -14.96 -15.81 38.36
N ARG A 140 -14.52 -14.71 38.98
CA ARG A 140 -14.47 -14.61 40.45
C ARG A 140 -15.84 -14.80 41.09
N GLN A 141 -16.90 -14.24 40.49
CA GLN A 141 -18.27 -14.43 40.98
C GLN A 141 -18.71 -15.89 40.84
N ARG A 142 -18.44 -16.55 39.69
CA ARG A 142 -18.73 -17.98 39.50
C ARG A 142 -18.03 -18.84 40.54
N VAL A 143 -16.75 -18.60 40.79
CA VAL A 143 -15.97 -19.33 41.81
C VAL A 143 -16.53 -19.06 43.21
N ALA A 144 -16.85 -17.81 43.57
CA ALA A 144 -17.42 -17.49 44.87
C ALA A 144 -18.77 -18.17 45.11
N GLN A 145 -19.62 -18.25 44.07
CA GLN A 145 -20.88 -19.00 44.13
C GLN A 145 -20.62 -20.50 44.32
N LEU A 146 -19.68 -21.08 43.56
CA LEU A 146 -19.32 -22.48 43.71
C LEU A 146 -18.82 -22.81 45.12
N VAL A 147 -17.94 -21.97 45.68
CA VAL A 147 -17.44 -22.11 47.05
C VAL A 147 -18.58 -22.04 48.06
N SER A 148 -19.51 -21.09 47.89
CA SER A 148 -20.68 -20.95 48.75
C SER A 148 -21.58 -22.20 48.70
N ASN A 149 -21.87 -22.70 47.49
CA ASN A 149 -22.66 -23.91 47.28
C ASN A 149 -21.99 -25.14 47.90
N LYS A 150 -20.67 -25.28 47.73
CA LYS A 150 -19.91 -26.37 48.36
C LYS A 150 -19.94 -26.27 49.87
N LYS A 151 -19.80 -25.07 50.44
CA LYS A 151 -19.90 -24.86 51.89
C LYS A 151 -21.28 -25.26 52.43
N LEU A 152 -22.36 -24.90 51.74
CA LEU A 152 -23.71 -25.33 52.10
C LEU A 152 -23.88 -26.85 52.03
N GLN A 153 -23.32 -27.49 51.00
CA GLN A 153 -23.31 -28.95 50.88
C GLN A 153 -22.60 -29.61 52.07
N TYR A 154 -21.43 -29.10 52.48
CA TYR A 154 -20.71 -29.62 53.65
C TYR A 154 -21.53 -29.50 54.94
N VAL A 155 -22.16 -28.35 55.18
CA VAL A 155 -23.00 -28.14 56.37
C VAL A 155 -24.17 -29.13 56.38
N SER A 156 -24.88 -29.27 55.25
CA SER A 156 -26.00 -30.21 55.14
C SER A 156 -25.58 -31.66 55.39
N ILE A 157 -24.40 -32.07 54.93
CA ILE A 157 -23.86 -33.41 55.22
C ILE A 157 -23.57 -33.56 56.71
N GLN A 158 -22.95 -32.57 57.35
CA GLN A 158 -22.65 -32.61 58.80
C GLN A 158 -23.94 -32.72 59.64
N ASP A 159 -24.96 -31.92 59.32
CA ASP A 159 -26.25 -31.94 60.02
C ASP A 159 -26.96 -33.30 59.84
N GLY A 160 -26.89 -33.88 58.65
CA GLY A 160 -27.42 -35.22 58.37
C GLY A 160 -26.71 -36.31 59.17
N LEU A 161 -25.37 -36.27 59.25
CA LEU A 161 -24.58 -37.21 60.04
C LEU A 161 -24.88 -37.08 61.54
N LYS A 162 -25.03 -35.85 62.04
CA LYS A 162 -25.39 -35.59 63.44
C LYS A 162 -26.77 -36.15 63.77
N SER A 163 -27.76 -35.90 62.90
CA SER A 163 -29.13 -36.41 63.08
C SER A 163 -29.18 -37.94 63.10
N LEU A 164 -28.39 -38.60 62.25
CA LEU A 164 -28.28 -40.06 62.22
C LEU A 164 -27.71 -40.61 63.52
N LEU A 165 -26.69 -39.94 64.09
CA LEU A 165 -26.07 -40.36 65.34
C LEU A 165 -27.00 -40.19 66.55
N GLU A 166 -27.75 -39.08 66.58
CA GLU A 166 -28.72 -38.80 67.65
C GLU A 166 -29.95 -39.72 67.60
N GLY A 167 -30.33 -40.23 66.41
CA GLY A 167 -31.45 -41.16 66.24
C GLY A 167 -31.15 -42.64 66.55
N ILE A 168 -29.94 -42.97 67.04
CA ILE A 168 -29.52 -44.36 67.35
C ILE A 168 -29.70 -44.72 68.85
N HIS A 169 -30.31 -43.86 69.67
CA HIS A 169 -30.74 -44.20 71.04
C HIS A 169 -32.24 -44.51 71.11
#